data_AF-A0A3D2F644-F1
#
_entry.id   AF-A0A3D2F644-F1
#
_cell.length_a   1.000
_cell.length_b   1.000
_cell.length_c   1.000
_cell.angle_alpha   90.00
_cell.angle_beta   90.00
_cell.angle_gamma   90.00
#
_symmetry.space_group_name_H-M   'P 1'
#
loop_
_entity.id
_entity.type
_entity.pdbx_description
1 polymer ?
#
loop_
_entity_poly.entity_id
_entity_poly.type
_entity_poly.pdbx_seq_one_letter_code
_entity_poly.pdbx_strand_id
1 'polypeptide(L)'
;TALITTVKKLVEGAVDDWGIEVTRAEILDVNLDAATRAAMMQQLNAERARRAQVTEAEGSKRAVELGADAELYASEQSAKARKVLADAEAYATAAVATAITEHGIEAAQYQVALKQVEALTALGTSNGSQTVIVPASAMDAFGDAFKLLKGRL
;
A
#
# COMPACT_ATOMS: atom_id res chain seq x y z
N THR A 1 39.42 -1.36 30.69
CA THR A 1 40.89 -1.21 30.53
C THR A 1 41.46 -0.10 31.40
N ALA A 2 40.82 1.07 31.49
CA ALA A 2 41.29 2.19 32.31
C ALA A 2 41.66 1.82 33.76
N LEU A 3 40.80 1.06 34.46
CA LEU A 3 41.05 0.67 35.85
C LEU A 3 42.28 -0.23 36.02
N ILE A 4 42.46 -1.21 35.14
CA ILE A 4 43.62 -2.13 35.15
C ILE A 4 44.92 -1.36 34.89
N THR A 5 44.92 -0.43 33.93
CA THR A 5 46.07 0.42 33.65
C THR A 5 46.43 1.31 34.84
N THR A 6 45.43 1.86 35.52
CA THR A 6 45.63 2.65 36.74
C THR A 6 46.25 1.81 37.85
N VAL A 7 45.71 0.61 38.09
CA VAL A 7 46.26 -0.32 39.09
C VAL A 7 47.71 -0.71 38.75
N LYS A 8 47.99 -1.04 37.49
CA LYS A 8 49.35 -1.35 37.03
C LYS A 8 50.34 -0.22 37.36
N LYS A 9 50.01 1.02 36.99
CA LYS A 9 50.85 2.19 37.26
C LYS A 9 51.10 2.44 38.74
N LEU A 10 50.07 2.26 39.57
CA LEU A 10 50.20 2.42 41.02
C LEU A 10 51.11 1.36 41.63
N VAL A 11 51.00 0.12 41.16
CA VAL A 11 51.86 -0.98 41.61
C VAL A 11 53.30 -0.80 41.12
N GLU A 12 53.50 -0.44 39.85
CA GLU A 12 54.83 -0.12 39.28
C GLU A 12 55.55 0.94 40.11
N GLY A 13 54.89 2.07 40.40
CA GLY A 13 55.48 3.13 41.21
C GLY A 13 55.79 2.72 42.65
N ALA A 14 55.14 1.69 43.19
CA ALA A 14 55.39 1.19 44.55
C ALA A 14 56.55 0.19 44.64
N VAL A 15 56.95 -0.44 43.53
CA VAL A 15 57.98 -1.50 43.51
C VAL A 15 59.25 -1.12 42.74
N ASP A 16 59.29 0.09 42.16
CA ASP A 16 60.42 0.62 41.38
C ASP A 16 61.72 0.68 42.20
N ASP A 17 61.64 1.15 43.45
CA ASP A 17 62.78 1.21 44.39
C ASP A 17 63.37 -0.17 44.74
N TRP A 18 62.62 -1.25 44.48
CA TRP A 18 63.02 -2.63 44.73
C TRP A 18 63.53 -3.35 43.47
N GLY A 19 63.54 -2.66 42.32
CA GLY A 19 64.01 -3.22 41.04
C GLY A 19 63.11 -4.30 40.47
N ILE A 20 61.81 -4.31 40.83
CA ILE A 20 60.83 -5.30 40.35
C ILE A 20 60.08 -4.70 39.16
N GLU A 21 60.10 -5.37 38.00
CA GLU A 21 59.37 -4.94 36.80
C GLU A 21 57.97 -5.57 36.73
N VAL A 22 56.92 -4.76 36.65
CA VAL A 22 55.53 -5.23 36.52
C VAL A 22 55.14 -5.40 35.05
N THR A 23 55.15 -6.62 34.56
CA THR A 23 54.85 -6.91 33.15
C THR A 23 53.35 -6.77 32.83
N ARG A 24 52.47 -7.27 33.70
CA ARG A 24 51.00 -7.29 33.49
C ARG A 24 50.23 -7.20 34.80
N ALA A 25 49.11 -6.47 34.79
CA ALA A 25 48.12 -6.50 35.86
C ALA A 25 46.79 -7.02 35.29
N GLU A 26 46.10 -7.86 36.07
CA GLU A 26 44.77 -8.38 35.75
C GLU A 26 43.92 -8.38 37.02
N ILE A 27 42.61 -8.16 36.86
CA ILE A 27 41.65 -8.35 37.94
C ILE A 27 41.00 -9.70 37.68
N LEU A 28 41.14 -10.62 38.63
CA LEU A 28 40.60 -11.97 38.51
C LEU A 28 39.13 -11.97 38.91
N ASP A 29 38.84 -11.86 40.20
CA ASP A 29 37.48 -11.89 40.73
C ASP A 29 37.20 -10.66 41.60
N VAL A 30 36.00 -10.10 41.45
CA VAL A 30 35.47 -9.07 42.33
C VAL A 30 34.28 -9.67 43.06
N ASN A 31 34.43 -9.91 44.35
CA ASN A 31 33.37 -10.51 45.15
C ASN A 31 32.47 -9.42 45.74
N LEU A 32 31.21 -9.39 45.28
CA LEU A 32 30.15 -8.54 45.82
C LEU A 32 29.34 -9.33 46.83
N ASP A 33 28.91 -8.68 47.91
CA ASP A 33 27.98 -9.27 48.86
C ASP A 33 26.62 -9.57 48.21
N ALA A 34 25.89 -10.53 48.78
CA ALA A 34 24.66 -11.02 48.20
C ALA A 34 23.58 -9.93 48.09
N ALA A 35 23.53 -9.00 49.05
CA ALA A 35 22.53 -7.94 49.08
C ALA A 35 22.76 -6.92 47.96
N THR A 36 23.99 -6.45 47.78
CA THR A 36 24.34 -5.52 46.69
C THR A 36 24.08 -6.13 45.32
N ARG A 37 24.44 -7.41 45.12
CA ARG A 37 24.20 -8.11 43.86
C ARG A 37 22.71 -8.22 43.55
N ALA A 38 21.88 -8.57 44.54
CA ALA A 38 20.43 -8.66 44.37
C ALA A 38 19.81 -7.31 43.99
N ALA A 39 20.19 -6.23 44.68
CA ALA A 39 19.73 -4.88 44.39
C ALA A 39 20.12 -4.42 42.97
N MET A 40 21.37 -4.69 42.57
CA MET A 40 21.86 -4.36 41.23
C MET A 40 21.11 -5.14 40.14
N MET A 41 20.86 -6.43 40.34
CA MET A 41 20.08 -7.25 39.40
C MET A 41 18.64 -6.78 39.29
N GLN A 42 18.00 -6.40 40.39
CA GLN A 42 16.65 -5.83 40.39
C GLN A 42 16.61 -4.52 39.61
N GLN A 43 17.58 -3.62 39.83
CA GLN A 43 17.68 -2.36 39.10
C GLN A 43 17.93 -2.59 37.61
N LEU A 44 18.82 -3.52 37.26
CA LEU A 44 19.11 -3.87 35.86
C LEU A 44 17.86 -4.41 35.15
N ASN A 45 17.11 -5.29 35.81
CA ASN A 45 15.86 -5.83 35.26
C ASN A 45 14.81 -4.73 35.08
N ALA A 46 14.66 -3.83 36.05
CA ALA A 46 13.74 -2.70 35.95
C ALA A 46 14.12 -1.77 34.79
N GLU A 47 15.40 -1.44 34.64
CA GLU A 47 15.87 -0.59 33.53
C GLU A 47 15.73 -1.29 32.18
N ARG A 48 15.99 -2.61 32.10
CA ARG A 48 15.72 -3.41 30.89
C ARG A 48 14.25 -3.40 30.51
N ALA A 49 13.35 -3.62 31.48
CA ALA A 49 11.92 -3.58 31.25
C ALA A 49 11.46 -2.19 30.78
N ARG A 50 11.96 -1.12 31.41
CA ARG A 50 11.69 0.26 31.01
C ARG A 50 12.15 0.52 29.58
N ARG A 51 13.38 0.12 29.23
CA ARG A 51 13.92 0.29 27.87
C ARG A 51 13.10 -0.48 26.84
N ALA A 52 12.75 -1.73 27.13
CA ALA A 52 11.90 -2.53 26.24
C ALA A 52 10.55 -1.86 25.97
N GLN A 53 9.88 -1.38 27.03
CA GLN A 53 8.59 -0.69 26.90
C GLN A 53 8.70 0.61 26.08
N VAL A 54 9.75 1.40 26.29
CA VAL A 54 9.99 2.63 25.52
C VAL A 54 10.24 2.30 24.05
N THR A 55 11.09 1.31 23.76
CA THR A 55 11.38 0.88 22.39
C THR A 55 10.13 0.35 21.69
N GLU A 56 9.28 -0.42 22.39
CA GLU A 56 8.03 -0.92 21.84
C GLU A 56 7.03 0.21 21.55
N ALA A 57 6.86 1.14 22.49
CA ALA A 57 5.98 2.31 22.30
C ALA A 57 6.45 3.20 21.14
N GLU A 58 7.75 3.45 21.02
CA GLU A 58 8.32 4.17 19.88
C GLU A 58 8.13 3.42 18.57
N GLY A 59 8.30 2.09 18.58
CA GLY A 59 8.05 1.24 17.42
C GLY A 59 6.59 1.30 16.97
N SER A 60 5.65 1.18 17.90
CA SER A 60 4.22 1.30 17.61
C SER A 60 3.85 2.67 17.07
N LYS A 61 4.39 3.75 17.65
CA LYS A 61 4.15 5.11 17.15
C LYS A 61 4.64 5.27 15.71
N ARG A 62 5.88 4.85 15.42
CA ARG A 62 6.45 4.92 14.06
C ARG A 62 5.67 4.06 13.07
N ALA A 63 5.17 2.90 13.48
CA ALA A 63 4.37 2.04 12.63
C ALA A 63 3.04 2.70 12.22
N VAL A 64 2.37 3.38 13.16
CA VAL A 64 1.13 4.12 12.87
C VAL A 64 1.40 5.32 11.95
N GLU A 65 2.47 6.08 12.20
CA GLU A 65 2.86 7.21 11.33
C GLU A 65 3.16 6.73 9.91
N LEU A 66 4.01 5.70 9.75
CA LEU A 66 4.32 5.13 8.43
C LEU A 66 3.08 4.55 7.72
N GLY A 67 2.16 3.95 8.48
CA GLY A 67 0.90 3.44 7.94
C GLY A 67 0.01 4.56 7.42
N ALA A 68 -0.14 5.64 8.18
CA ALA A 68 -0.91 6.82 7.78
C ALA A 68 -0.30 7.51 6.55
N ASP A 69 1.02 7.66 6.52
CA ASP A 69 1.74 8.24 5.38
C ASP A 69 1.58 7.36 4.12
N ALA A 70 1.65 6.04 4.26
CA ALA A 70 1.44 5.11 3.17
C ALA A 70 0.00 5.18 2.62
N GLU A 71 -1.01 5.26 3.48
CA GLU A 71 -2.42 5.39 3.09
C GLU A 71 -2.70 6.72 2.38
N LEU A 72 -2.15 7.82 2.91
CA LEU A 72 -2.23 9.14 2.28
C LEU A 72 -1.58 9.10 0.90
N TYR A 73 -0.36 8.56 0.79
CA TYR A 73 0.34 8.44 -0.47
C TYR A 73 -0.45 7.61 -1.49
N ALA A 74 -0.97 6.45 -1.08
CA ALA A 74 -1.79 5.61 -1.95
C ALA A 74 -3.06 6.34 -2.43
N SER A 75 -3.73 7.04 -1.53
CA SER A 75 -4.93 7.84 -1.84
C SER A 75 -4.62 8.94 -2.85
N GLU A 76 -3.53 9.68 -2.66
CA GLU A 76 -3.06 10.71 -3.59
C GLU A 76 -2.74 10.13 -4.97
N GLN A 77 -2.03 9.00 -5.04
CA GLN A 77 -1.72 8.36 -6.31
C GLN A 77 -2.99 7.92 -7.03
N SER A 78 -3.98 7.37 -6.30
CA SER A 78 -5.27 7.00 -6.88
C SER A 78 -6.04 8.20 -7.44
N ALA A 79 -5.98 9.35 -6.76
CA ALA A 79 -6.62 10.58 -7.20
C ALA A 79 -5.91 11.17 -8.43
N LYS A 80 -4.57 11.17 -8.43
CA LYS A 80 -3.75 11.58 -9.59
C LYS A 80 -4.02 10.70 -10.80
N ALA A 81 -4.07 9.38 -10.62
CA ALA A 81 -4.38 8.44 -11.69
C ALA A 81 -5.77 8.71 -12.30
N ARG A 82 -6.79 8.92 -11.46
CA ARG A 82 -8.14 9.29 -11.92
C ARG A 82 -8.17 10.60 -12.70
N LYS A 83 -7.44 11.61 -12.24
CA LYS A 83 -7.32 12.89 -12.94
C LYS A 83 -6.70 12.70 -14.33
N VAL A 84 -5.59 11.99 -14.42
CA VAL A 84 -4.91 11.72 -15.70
C VAL A 84 -5.81 10.94 -16.66
N LEU A 85 -6.56 9.97 -16.16
CA LEU A 85 -7.51 9.21 -16.96
C LEU A 85 -8.66 10.09 -17.47
N ALA A 86 -9.25 10.93 -16.61
CA ALA A 86 -10.30 11.86 -17.01
C ALA A 86 -9.80 12.90 -18.03
N ASP A 87 -8.57 13.42 -17.85
CA ASP A 87 -7.95 14.34 -18.80
C ASP A 87 -7.72 13.65 -20.16
N ALA A 88 -7.30 12.38 -20.17
CA ALA A 88 -7.13 11.59 -21.38
C ALA A 88 -8.47 11.29 -22.09
N GLU A 89 -9.53 10.95 -21.34
CA GLU A 89 -10.88 10.74 -21.87
C GLU A 89 -11.46 12.02 -22.47
N ALA A 90 -11.28 13.16 -21.79
CA ALA A 90 -11.69 14.47 -22.28
C ALA A 90 -10.98 14.81 -23.60
N TYR A 91 -9.67 14.57 -23.67
CA TYR A 91 -8.89 14.77 -24.90
C TYR A 91 -9.38 13.88 -26.05
N ALA A 92 -9.60 12.58 -25.79
CA ALA A 92 -10.10 11.65 -26.79
C ALA A 92 -11.50 12.03 -27.29
N THR A 93 -12.40 12.43 -26.38
CA THR A 93 -13.76 12.87 -26.71
C THR A 93 -13.74 14.15 -27.53
N ALA A 94 -12.89 15.11 -27.17
CA ALA A 94 -12.70 16.34 -27.92
C ALA A 94 -12.17 16.06 -29.34
N ALA A 95 -11.19 15.17 -29.48
CA ALA A 95 -10.64 14.77 -30.78
C ALA A 95 -11.71 14.11 -31.68
N VAL A 96 -12.57 13.25 -31.11
CA VAL A 96 -13.70 12.65 -31.83
C VAL A 96 -14.72 13.71 -32.20
N ALA A 97 -15.06 14.62 -31.29
CA ALA A 97 -16.00 15.71 -31.55
C ALA A 97 -15.51 16.62 -32.69
N THR A 98 -14.22 16.99 -32.70
CA THR A 98 -13.63 17.76 -33.80
C THR A 98 -13.68 17.01 -35.12
N ALA A 99 -13.37 15.70 -35.13
CA ALA A 99 -13.45 14.88 -36.33
C ALA A 99 -14.89 14.76 -36.88
N ILE A 100 -15.90 14.68 -36.00
CA ILE A 100 -17.32 14.66 -36.39
C ILE A 100 -17.74 16.01 -37.00
N THR A 101 -17.28 17.13 -36.42
CA THR A 101 -17.60 18.46 -36.96
C THR A 101 -16.95 18.71 -38.33
N GLU A 102 -15.75 18.19 -38.57
CA GLU A 102 -15.04 18.38 -39.85
C GLU A 102 -15.52 17.42 -40.97
N HIS A 103 -15.90 16.18 -40.64
CA HIS A 103 -16.32 15.18 -41.63
C HIS A 103 -17.84 14.98 -41.77
N GLY A 104 -18.65 15.75 -41.02
CA GLY A 104 -20.10 15.83 -41.19
C GLY A 104 -20.90 14.73 -40.49
N ILE A 105 -22.17 15.06 -40.20
CA ILE A 105 -23.13 14.28 -39.39
C ILE A 105 -23.38 12.87 -39.97
N GLU A 106 -23.20 12.66 -41.27
CA GLU A 106 -23.43 11.38 -41.96
C GLU A 106 -22.41 10.29 -41.56
N ALA A 107 -21.14 10.64 -41.33
CA ALA A 107 -20.13 9.68 -40.88
C ALA A 107 -20.34 9.25 -39.41
N ALA A 108 -20.83 10.15 -38.56
CA ALA A 108 -21.16 9.86 -37.17
C ALA A 108 -22.34 8.89 -37.05
N GLN A 109 -23.37 9.04 -37.89
CA GLN A 109 -24.52 8.11 -37.93
C GLN A 109 -24.10 6.69 -38.32
N TYR A 110 -23.16 6.55 -39.25
CA TYR A 110 -22.62 5.24 -39.63
C TYR A 110 -21.81 4.60 -38.49
N GLN A 111 -21.02 5.37 -37.73
CA GLN A 111 -20.31 4.86 -36.56
C GLN A 111 -21.25 4.43 -35.43
N VAL A 112 -22.34 5.17 -35.19
CA VAL A 112 -23.38 4.78 -34.21
C VAL A 112 -24.04 3.47 -34.63
N ALA A 113 -24.37 3.30 -35.91
CA ALA A 113 -24.92 2.06 -36.44
C ALA A 113 -23.93 0.87 -36.29
N LEU A 114 -22.64 1.07 -36.59
CA LEU A 114 -21.60 0.06 -36.39
C LEU A 114 -21.47 -0.37 -34.92
N LYS A 115 -21.45 0.59 -33.98
CA LYS A 115 -21.40 0.30 -32.54
C LYS A 115 -22.64 -0.44 -32.05
N GLN A 116 -23.83 -0.14 -32.59
CA GLN A 116 -25.05 -0.89 -32.28
C GLN A 116 -25.00 -2.34 -32.79
N VAL A 117 -24.48 -2.58 -34.00
CA VAL A 117 -24.33 -3.93 -34.55
C VAL A 117 -23.26 -4.72 -33.78
N GLU A 118 -22.15 -4.09 -33.38
CA GLU A 118 -21.14 -4.71 -32.51
C GLU A 118 -21.73 -5.08 -31.14
N ALA A 119 -22.53 -4.19 -30.53
CA ALA A 119 -23.20 -4.46 -29.27
C ALA A 119 -24.21 -5.62 -29.38
N LEU A 120 -24.99 -5.67 -30.46
CA LEU A 120 -25.89 -6.78 -30.76
C LEU A 120 -25.13 -8.10 -30.97
N THR A 121 -23.97 -8.05 -31.62
CA THR A 121 -23.12 -9.22 -31.85
C THR A 121 -22.52 -9.71 -30.54
N ALA A 122 -21.96 -8.82 -29.70
CA ALA A 122 -21.39 -9.16 -28.40
C ALA A 122 -22.44 -9.69 -27.41
N LEU A 123 -23.67 -9.17 -27.46
CA LEU A 123 -24.81 -9.72 -26.71
C LEU A 123 -25.20 -11.12 -27.24
N GLY A 124 -25.15 -11.33 -28.56
CA GLY A 124 -25.42 -12.60 -29.21
C GLY A 124 -24.38 -13.70 -28.93
N THR A 125 -23.12 -13.35 -28.64
CA THR A 125 -22.07 -14.31 -28.26
C THR A 125 -21.94 -14.54 -26.75
N SER A 126 -22.64 -13.78 -25.91
CA SER A 126 -22.64 -13.99 -24.45
C SER A 126 -23.57 -15.16 -24.06
N ASN A 127 -23.08 -16.09 -23.24
CA ASN A 127 -23.76 -17.32 -22.80
C ASN A 127 -24.96 -17.10 -21.84
N GLY A 128 -25.73 -16.02 -21.99
CA GLY A 128 -26.83 -15.61 -21.09
C GLY A 128 -28.08 -15.15 -21.84
N SER A 129 -28.58 -15.98 -22.76
CA SER A 129 -29.57 -15.66 -23.80
C SER A 129 -31.05 -15.62 -23.35
N GLN A 130 -31.40 -15.14 -22.14
CA GLN A 130 -32.80 -15.20 -21.67
C GLN A 130 -33.59 -13.88 -21.68
N THR A 131 -33.00 -12.73 -22.00
CA THR A 131 -33.76 -11.48 -22.10
C THR A 131 -33.75 -10.94 -23.52
N VAL A 132 -34.75 -11.35 -24.30
CA VAL A 132 -35.02 -10.81 -25.64
C VAL A 132 -35.65 -9.42 -25.47
N ILE A 133 -34.87 -8.37 -25.70
CA ILE A 133 -35.40 -7.00 -25.83
C ILE A 133 -35.91 -6.86 -27.26
N VAL A 134 -37.23 -7.00 -27.42
CA VAL A 134 -37.91 -6.82 -28.70
C VAL A 134 -38.16 -5.32 -28.90
N PRO A 135 -37.70 -4.71 -30.00
CA PRO A 135 -38.02 -3.33 -30.34
C PRO A 135 -39.54 -3.14 -30.44
N ALA A 136 -40.08 -2.04 -29.90
CA ALA A 136 -41.52 -1.76 -29.92
C ALA A 136 -42.16 -1.87 -31.32
N SER A 137 -41.39 -1.57 -32.37
CA SER A 137 -41.82 -1.70 -33.77
C SER A 137 -42.11 -3.14 -34.22
N ALA A 138 -41.45 -4.14 -33.64
CA ALA A 138 -41.76 -5.53 -33.94
C ALA A 138 -43.08 -5.96 -33.26
N MET A 139 -43.41 -5.42 -32.08
CA MET A 139 -44.70 -5.69 -31.43
C MET A 139 -45.89 -5.19 -32.24
N ASP A 140 -45.77 -4.01 -32.86
CA ASP A 140 -46.81 -3.46 -33.73
C ASP A 140 -47.01 -4.33 -34.99
N ALA A 141 -45.92 -4.79 -35.61
CA ALA A 141 -45.98 -5.67 -36.78
C ALA A 141 -46.61 -7.04 -36.46
N PHE A 142 -46.38 -7.60 -35.26
CA PHE A 142 -47.03 -8.84 -34.81
C PHE A 142 -48.53 -8.63 -34.53
N GLY A 143 -48.93 -7.47 -33.99
CA GLY A 143 -50.32 -7.13 -33.75
C GLY A 143 -51.15 -6.99 -35.03
N ASP A 144 -50.58 -6.37 -36.06
CA ASP A 144 -51.24 -6.19 -37.35
C ASP A 144 -51.38 -7.51 -38.14
N ALA A 145 -50.37 -8.38 -38.07
CA ALA A 145 -50.43 -9.71 -38.67
C ALA A 145 -51.54 -10.59 -38.05
N PHE A 146 -51.76 -10.49 -36.73
CA PHE A 146 -52.79 -11.27 -36.05
C PHE A 146 -54.22 -10.78 -36.35
N LYS A 147 -54.41 -9.46 -36.51
CA LYS A 147 -55.68 -8.90 -36.97
C LYS A 147 -56.03 -9.36 -38.38
N LEU A 148 -55.03 -9.47 -39.25
CA LEU A 148 -55.21 -9.94 -40.63
C LEU A 148 -55.58 -11.44 -40.69
N LEU A 149 -55.08 -12.25 -39.74
CA LEU A 149 -55.43 -13.67 -39.62
C LEU A 149 -56.82 -13.92 -39.02
N LYS A 150 -57.29 -13.05 -38.12
CA LYS A 150 -58.60 -13.18 -37.45
C LYS A 150 -59.79 -12.64 -38.28
N GLY A 151 -59.51 -11.94 -39.38
CA GLY A 151 -60.51 -11.32 -40.27
C GLY A 151 -61.11 -12.23 -41.34
N ARG A 152 -60.88 -13.55 -41.29
CA ARG A 152 -61.48 -14.50 -42.26
C ARG A 152 -62.06 -15.74 -41.59
N LEU A 153 -63.07 -15.53 -40.75
CA LEU A 153 -64.12 -16.49 -40.41
C LEU A 153 -65.47 -15.76 -40.48
#